data_AF-A0A1X7TDZ7-F1
#
_entry.id   AF-A0A1X7TDZ7-F1
#
_cell.length_a   1.000
_cell.length_b   1.000
_cell.length_c   1.000
_cell.angle_alpha   90.00
_cell.angle_beta   90.00
_cell.angle_gamma   90.00
#
_symmetry.space_group_name_H-M   'P 1'
#
loop_
_entity.id
_entity.type
_entity.pdbx_description
1 polymer ?
#
loop_
_entity_poly.entity_id
_entity_poly.type
_entity_poly.pdbx_seq_one_letter_code
_entity_poly.pdbx_strand_id
1 'polypeptide(L)'
;MKEQMLADLRGGTKEEYHSPAGIAALFDRSGGKLTPEMAKVLEKTKLSAVHHDNLIAEVRKEWDSWDTKEQGGNRGDGRLEFDSFYHAFMAPYFGCYRCGMTKKGLQAIDMDSDGFVDWVEFLVYIKWALRQYPDTEDMDTLLEIVFQKGVMPAMRDEKIMRQRSGVKSSC
;
A
#
# COMPACT_ATOMS: atom_id res chain seq x y z
N MET A 1 -3.72 -19.61 9.53
CA MET A 1 -3.29 -18.54 8.60
C MET A 1 -4.38 -18.15 7.61
N LYS A 2 -4.79 -18.99 6.64
CA LYS A 2 -5.85 -18.62 5.67
C LYS A 2 -7.16 -18.18 6.33
N GLU A 3 -7.62 -18.92 7.33
CA GLU A 3 -8.85 -18.59 8.07
C GLU A 3 -8.73 -17.26 8.82
N GLN A 4 -7.56 -16.97 9.39
CA GLN A 4 -7.29 -15.71 10.07
C GLN A 4 -7.31 -14.54 9.08
N MET A 5 -6.67 -14.67 7.92
CA MET A 5 -6.73 -13.64 6.88
C MET A 5 -8.16 -13.36 6.43
N LEU A 6 -8.99 -14.41 6.28
CA LEU A 6 -10.41 -14.25 5.94
C LEU A 6 -11.21 -13.58 7.07
N ALA A 7 -10.89 -13.86 8.33
CA ALA A 7 -11.51 -13.21 9.47
C ALA A 7 -11.14 -11.72 9.53
N ASP A 8 -9.86 -11.39 9.35
CA ASP A 8 -9.36 -10.01 9.32
C ASP A 8 -10.03 -9.23 8.17
N LEU A 9 -10.11 -9.81 6.96
CA LEU A 9 -10.82 -9.22 5.82
C LEU A 9 -12.31 -8.98 6.10
N ARG A 10 -13.02 -9.95 6.68
CA ARG A 10 -14.44 -9.79 7.04
C ARG A 10 -14.65 -8.74 8.13
N GLY A 11 -13.65 -8.52 8.99
CA GLY A 11 -13.62 -7.47 9.99
C GLY A 11 -13.17 -6.11 9.45
N GLY A 12 -13.04 -5.93 8.13
CA GLY A 12 -12.55 -4.69 7.52
C GLY A 12 -11.07 -4.39 7.82
N THR A 13 -10.35 -5.35 8.39
CA THR A 13 -8.94 -5.22 8.73
C THR A 13 -8.10 -5.61 7.52
N LYS A 14 -7.78 -4.62 6.66
CA LYS A 14 -6.84 -4.79 5.54
C LYS A 14 -5.40 -4.72 6.09
N GLU A 15 -4.91 -5.82 6.66
CA GLU A 15 -3.53 -5.93 7.15
C GLU A 15 -2.55 -6.32 6.04
N GLU A 16 -1.30 -5.91 6.27
CA GLU A 16 -0.18 -6.19 5.39
C GLU A 16 0.40 -7.57 5.75
N TYR A 17 0.49 -8.49 4.78
CA TYR A 17 1.02 -9.85 4.95
C TYR A 17 2.10 -10.23 3.92
N HIS A 18 2.77 -9.25 3.33
CA HIS A 18 3.78 -9.43 2.28
C HIS A 18 5.21 -9.08 2.73
N SER A 19 5.38 -8.61 3.97
CA SER A 19 6.65 -8.39 4.66
C SER A 19 6.97 -9.54 5.62
N PRO A 20 8.25 -9.80 5.93
CA PRO A 20 8.64 -10.78 6.94
C PRO A 20 7.97 -10.54 8.31
N ALA A 21 7.82 -9.27 8.71
CA ALA A 21 7.14 -8.90 9.96
C ALA A 21 5.64 -9.18 9.90
N GLY A 22 4.97 -8.84 8.80
CA GLY A 22 3.54 -9.11 8.59
C GLY A 22 3.22 -10.60 8.58
N ILE A 23 4.06 -11.41 7.93
CA ILE A 23 3.95 -12.87 7.91
C ILE A 23 4.21 -13.46 9.30
N ALA A 24 5.25 -13.00 10.01
CA ALA A 24 5.53 -13.44 11.38
C ALA A 24 4.36 -13.11 12.33
N ALA A 25 3.77 -11.92 12.22
CA ALA A 25 2.60 -11.51 13.00
C ALA A 25 1.34 -12.33 12.65
N LEU A 26 1.15 -12.69 11.38
CA LEU A 26 0.05 -13.59 10.97
C LEU A 26 0.24 -15.01 11.52
N PHE A 27 1.47 -15.52 11.51
CA PHE A 27 1.80 -16.84 12.01
C PHE A 27 1.53 -16.95 13.52
N ASP A 28 1.96 -15.96 14.30
CA ASP A 28 1.70 -15.86 15.74
C ASP A 28 0.19 -15.81 16.03
N ARG A 29 -0.55 -14.90 15.39
CA ARG A 29 -2.02 -14.77 15.54
C ARG A 29 -2.79 -16.02 15.14
N SER A 30 -2.24 -16.82 14.23
CA SER A 30 -2.84 -18.10 13.82
C SER A 30 -2.59 -19.24 14.81
N GLY A 31 -1.99 -18.98 15.97
CA GLY A 31 -1.63 -19.98 16.97
C GLY A 31 -0.27 -20.65 16.74
N GLY A 32 0.56 -20.10 15.85
CA GLY A 32 1.93 -20.52 15.63
C GLY A 32 2.85 -20.12 16.79
N LYS A 33 3.99 -20.79 16.92
CA LYS A 33 5.03 -20.42 17.90
C LYS A 33 6.19 -19.74 17.20
N LEU A 34 6.43 -18.48 17.52
CA LEU A 34 7.51 -17.68 16.94
C LEU A 34 8.89 -18.30 17.21
N THR A 35 9.75 -18.32 16.19
CA THR A 35 11.18 -18.59 16.37
C THR A 35 11.90 -17.34 16.90
N PRO A 36 13.10 -17.47 17.50
CA PRO A 36 13.87 -16.31 17.94
C PRO A 36 14.15 -15.29 16.83
N GLU A 37 14.37 -15.75 15.59
CA GLU A 37 14.58 -14.88 14.43
C GLU A 37 13.32 -14.09 14.09
N MET A 38 12.14 -14.74 14.11
CA MET A 38 10.86 -14.07 13.87
C MET A 38 10.55 -13.05 14.97
N ALA A 39 10.81 -13.39 16.23
CA ALA A 39 10.65 -12.48 17.35
C ALA A 39 11.54 -11.23 17.20
N LYS A 40 12.80 -11.41 16.78
CA LYS A 40 13.74 -10.31 16.54
C LYS A 40 13.27 -9.36 15.43
N VAL A 41 12.68 -9.90 14.37
CA VAL A 41 12.08 -9.07 13.30
C VAL A 41 10.93 -8.23 13.85
N LEU A 42 10.03 -8.83 14.65
CA LEU A 42 8.92 -8.11 15.28
C LEU A 42 9.40 -7.06 16.29
N GLU A 43 10.45 -7.35 17.06
CA GLU A 43 11.05 -6.39 17.98
C GLU A 43 11.66 -5.19 17.25
N LYS A 44 12.39 -5.40 16.14
CA LYS A 44 12.93 -4.30 15.34
C LYS A 44 11.80 -3.38 14.85
N THR A 45 10.70 -3.95 14.36
CA THR A 45 9.53 -3.16 13.94
C THR A 45 8.91 -2.40 15.11
N LYS A 46 8.81 -3.00 16.30
CA LYS A 46 8.28 -2.32 17.49
C LYS A 46 9.14 -1.14 17.94
N LEU A 47 10.47 -1.24 17.83
CA LEU A 47 11.38 -0.15 18.21
C LEU A 47 11.18 1.09 17.34
N SER A 48 10.87 0.90 16.05
CA SER A 48 10.62 2.00 15.11
C SER A 48 9.15 2.44 15.08
N ALA A 49 8.26 1.86 15.90
CA ALA A 49 6.81 2.06 15.79
C ALA A 49 6.39 3.54 15.90
N VAL A 50 6.94 4.28 16.88
CA VAL A 50 6.61 5.71 17.05
C VAL A 50 7.04 6.53 15.84
N HIS A 51 8.23 6.25 15.30
CA HIS A 51 8.73 6.92 14.09
C HIS A 51 7.87 6.59 12.87
N HIS A 52 7.49 5.33 12.73
CA HIS A 52 6.60 4.85 11.66
C HIS A 52 5.22 5.50 11.74
N ASP A 53 4.65 5.63 12.94
CA ASP A 53 3.37 6.30 13.16
C ASP A 53 3.45 7.79 12.79
N ASN A 54 4.57 8.46 13.08
CA ASN A 54 4.81 9.84 12.67
C ASN A 54 4.88 9.98 11.14
N LEU A 55 5.62 9.10 10.46
CA LEU A 55 5.69 9.11 8.99
C LEU A 55 4.31 8.85 8.35
N ILE A 56 3.53 7.91 8.89
CA ILE A 56 2.16 7.68 8.43
C ILE A 56 1.29 8.94 8.64
N ALA A 57 1.44 9.62 9.77
CA ALA A 57 0.71 10.85 10.05
C ALA A 57 1.09 12.00 9.10
N GLU A 58 2.36 12.10 8.70
CA GLU A 58 2.82 13.08 7.71
C GLU A 58 2.19 12.82 6.33
N VAL A 59 2.25 11.57 5.85
CA VAL A 59 1.60 11.19 4.58
C VAL A 59 0.08 11.41 4.67
N ARG A 60 -0.54 11.10 5.82
CA ARG A 60 -1.96 11.33 6.05
C ARG A 60 -2.32 12.81 5.97
N LYS A 61 -1.48 13.69 6.51
CA LYS A 61 -1.69 15.13 6.45
C LYS A 61 -1.63 15.65 5.01
N GLU A 62 -0.70 15.13 4.21
CA GLU A 62 -0.66 15.45 2.78
C GLU A 62 -1.92 14.94 2.06
N TRP A 63 -2.32 13.69 2.33
CA TRP A 63 -3.55 13.10 1.82
C TRP A 63 -4.78 13.98 2.10
N ASP A 64 -5.01 14.32 3.38
CA ASP A 64 -6.15 15.13 3.80
C ASP A 64 -6.12 16.52 3.14
N SER A 65 -4.94 17.07 2.87
CA SER A 65 -4.80 18.35 2.16
C SER A 65 -5.25 18.30 0.70
N TRP A 66 -5.20 17.12 0.08
CA TRP A 66 -5.68 16.90 -1.29
C TRP A 66 -7.16 16.54 -1.31
N ASP A 67 -7.59 15.65 -0.41
CA ASP A 67 -8.99 15.24 -0.24
C ASP A 67 -9.89 16.47 0.02
N THR A 68 -9.43 17.38 0.87
CA THR A 68 -10.16 18.63 1.16
C THR A 68 -10.18 19.64 0.01
N LYS A 69 -9.36 19.47 -1.04
CA LYS A 69 -9.36 20.31 -2.25
C LYS A 69 -10.25 19.78 -3.36
N GLU A 70 -10.74 18.54 -3.25
CA GLU A 70 -11.66 17.97 -4.23
C GLU A 70 -13.00 18.73 -4.25
N GLN A 71 -13.73 18.57 -5.36
CA GLN A 71 -14.96 19.29 -5.60
C GLN A 71 -16.18 18.38 -5.41
N GLY A 72 -17.30 18.99 -4.98
CA GLY A 72 -18.57 18.27 -4.89
C GLY A 72 -18.62 17.28 -3.72
N GLY A 73 -19.25 16.13 -3.96
CA GLY A 73 -19.54 15.12 -2.93
C GLY A 73 -18.34 14.28 -2.49
N ASN A 74 -17.23 14.33 -3.23
CA ASN A 74 -16.02 13.56 -2.94
C ASN A 74 -15.10 14.27 -1.93
N ARG A 75 -15.36 15.56 -1.67
CA ARG A 75 -14.55 16.35 -0.76
C ARG A 75 -14.61 15.83 0.67
N GLY A 76 -13.48 15.36 1.20
CA GLY A 76 -13.35 14.89 2.57
C GLY A 76 -14.04 13.55 2.82
N ASP A 77 -14.21 12.74 1.78
CA ASP A 77 -14.86 11.43 1.89
C ASP A 77 -13.88 10.32 2.33
N GLY A 78 -12.59 10.65 2.49
CA GLY A 78 -11.53 9.73 2.88
C GLY A 78 -10.92 8.95 1.71
N ARG A 79 -11.29 9.32 0.48
CA ARG A 79 -10.81 8.75 -0.78
C ARG A 79 -10.16 9.86 -1.60
N LEU A 80 -9.44 9.47 -2.63
CA LEU A 80 -8.94 10.41 -3.63
C LEU A 80 -9.35 9.95 -5.01
N GLU A 81 -9.79 10.91 -5.82
CA GLU A 81 -9.88 10.72 -7.26
C GLU A 81 -8.48 10.44 -7.84
N PHE A 82 -8.44 9.70 -8.95
CA PHE A 82 -7.19 9.36 -9.62
C PHE A 82 -6.34 10.59 -10.00
N ASP A 83 -6.98 11.70 -10.33
CA ASP A 83 -6.27 12.94 -10.68
C ASP A 83 -5.57 13.53 -9.44
N SER A 84 -6.31 13.66 -8.34
CA SER A 84 -5.80 14.14 -7.06
C SER A 84 -4.67 13.26 -6.54
N PHE A 85 -4.88 11.93 -6.52
CA PHE A 85 -3.85 10.99 -6.08
C PHE A 85 -2.60 11.04 -6.96
N TYR A 86 -2.78 11.13 -8.28
CA TYR A 86 -1.65 11.24 -9.19
C TYR A 86 -0.83 12.50 -8.93
N HIS A 87 -1.50 13.65 -8.83
CA HIS A 87 -0.84 14.94 -8.63
C HIS A 87 -0.17 15.04 -7.26
N ALA A 88 -0.77 14.44 -6.23
CA ALA A 88 -0.22 14.40 -4.89
C ALA A 88 1.02 13.49 -4.79
N PHE A 89 0.91 12.24 -5.26
CA PHE A 89 1.89 11.21 -4.87
C PHE A 89 2.62 10.57 -6.06
N MET A 90 2.00 10.45 -7.23
CA MET A 90 2.59 9.69 -8.35
C MET A 90 3.41 10.55 -9.32
N ALA A 91 3.08 11.84 -9.46
CA ALA A 91 3.69 12.73 -10.44
C ALA A 91 5.24 12.72 -10.42
N PRO A 92 5.93 12.63 -9.26
CA PRO A 92 7.39 12.53 -9.23
C PRO A 92 7.95 11.24 -9.85
N TYR A 93 7.19 10.14 -9.80
CA TYR A 93 7.64 8.79 -10.20
C TYR A 93 7.12 8.37 -11.58
N PHE A 94 6.00 8.96 -12.01
CA PHE A 94 5.35 8.67 -13.28
C PHE A 94 5.31 9.93 -14.12
N GLY A 95 6.25 10.09 -15.06
CA GLY A 95 6.32 11.28 -15.90
C GLY A 95 5.21 11.44 -16.96
N CYS A 96 4.24 10.52 -17.03
CA CYS A 96 3.15 10.59 -18.00
C CYS A 96 1.82 10.17 -17.38
N TYR A 97 0.94 11.13 -17.14
CA TYR A 97 -0.38 10.93 -16.53
C TYR A 97 -1.25 9.91 -17.30
N ARG A 98 -1.26 10.00 -18.64
CA ARG A 98 -2.18 9.21 -19.49
C ARG A 98 -1.59 7.90 -20.01
N CYS A 99 -0.34 7.56 -19.68
CA CYS A 99 0.25 6.34 -20.22
C CYS A 99 -0.34 5.09 -19.55
N GLY A 100 -0.32 3.97 -20.28
CA GLY A 100 -0.80 2.70 -19.76
C GLY A 100 -0.01 2.17 -18.55
N MET A 101 1.16 2.74 -18.24
CA MET A 101 1.91 2.41 -17.03
C MET A 101 1.30 3.10 -15.80
N THR A 102 1.03 4.39 -15.86
CA THR A 102 0.42 5.14 -14.75
C THR A 102 -0.96 4.60 -14.39
N LYS A 103 -1.78 4.29 -15.40
CA LYS A 103 -3.09 3.65 -15.17
C LYS A 103 -2.97 2.29 -14.47
N LYS A 104 -1.93 1.53 -14.76
CA LYS A 104 -1.66 0.25 -14.09
C LYS A 104 -1.15 0.45 -12.66
N GLY A 105 -0.38 1.50 -12.42
CA GLY A 105 0.03 1.87 -11.07
C GLY A 105 -1.18 2.17 -10.19
N LEU A 106 -2.12 2.95 -10.71
CA LEU A 106 -3.40 3.22 -10.05
C LEU A 106 -4.22 1.94 -9.84
N GLN A 107 -4.36 1.10 -10.86
CA GLN A 107 -5.08 -0.19 -10.75
C GLN A 107 -4.45 -1.16 -9.76
N ALA A 108 -3.13 -1.11 -9.56
CA ALA A 108 -2.48 -1.95 -8.56
C ALA A 108 -2.80 -1.50 -7.12
N ILE A 109 -3.12 -0.22 -6.92
CA ILE A 109 -3.47 0.35 -5.61
C ILE A 109 -4.97 0.20 -5.34
N ASP A 110 -5.81 0.46 -6.34
CA ASP A 110 -7.28 0.28 -6.33
C ASP A 110 -7.63 -1.23 -6.28
N MET A 111 -7.67 -1.78 -5.06
CA MET A 111 -7.77 -3.21 -4.81
C MET A 111 -9.22 -3.72 -4.90
N ASP A 112 -10.21 -2.87 -4.66
CA ASP A 112 -11.62 -3.21 -4.85
C ASP A 112 -12.21 -2.79 -6.21
N SER A 113 -11.42 -2.09 -7.03
CA SER A 113 -11.75 -1.70 -8.39
C SER A 113 -12.94 -0.74 -8.47
N ASP A 114 -13.13 0.10 -7.45
CA ASP A 114 -14.20 1.10 -7.42
C ASP A 114 -13.85 2.39 -8.21
N GLY A 115 -12.60 2.50 -8.68
CA GLY A 115 -12.12 3.63 -9.48
C GLY A 115 -11.64 4.82 -8.65
N PHE A 116 -11.59 4.68 -7.33
CA PHE A 116 -10.98 5.64 -6.40
C PHE A 116 -9.77 5.00 -5.72
N VAL A 117 -9.01 5.81 -4.99
CA VAL A 117 -7.97 5.30 -4.09
C VAL A 117 -8.42 5.57 -2.67
N ASP A 118 -8.72 4.51 -1.92
CA ASP A 118 -9.02 4.64 -0.49
C ASP A 118 -7.72 4.83 0.31
N TRP A 119 -7.78 5.61 1.39
CA TRP A 119 -6.64 5.74 2.31
C TRP A 119 -6.13 4.37 2.80
N VAL A 120 -7.04 3.44 3.09
CA VAL A 120 -6.68 2.13 3.62
C VAL A 120 -5.89 1.31 2.59
N GLU A 121 -6.20 1.46 1.29
CA GLU A 121 -5.49 0.76 0.23
C GLU A 121 -4.07 1.28 0.07
N PHE A 122 -3.91 2.59 0.10
CA PHE A 122 -2.58 3.20 0.08
C PHE A 122 -1.79 2.90 1.36
N LEU A 123 -2.46 2.90 2.52
CA LEU A 123 -1.86 2.57 3.81
C LEU A 123 -1.28 1.15 3.85
N VAL A 124 -1.84 0.20 3.11
CA VAL A 124 -1.27 -1.16 3.00
C VAL A 124 0.16 -1.11 2.44
N TYR A 125 0.38 -0.33 1.39
CA TYR A 125 1.72 -0.16 0.80
C TYR A 125 2.66 0.62 1.73
N ILE A 126 2.17 1.64 2.42
CA ILE A 126 2.97 2.41 3.39
C ILE A 126 3.43 1.51 4.54
N LYS A 127 2.50 0.76 5.15
CA LYS A 127 2.82 -0.18 6.23
C LYS A 127 3.81 -1.25 5.79
N TRP A 128 3.69 -1.73 4.55
CA TRP A 128 4.65 -2.66 3.98
C TRP A 128 6.05 -2.05 3.89
N ALA A 129 6.17 -0.85 3.31
CA ALA A 129 7.45 -0.18 3.16
C ALA A 129 8.13 0.02 4.52
N LEU A 130 7.40 0.48 5.53
CA LEU A 130 7.92 0.68 6.88
C LEU A 130 8.33 -0.63 7.57
N ARG A 131 7.58 -1.72 7.36
CA ARG A 131 7.93 -3.04 7.93
C ARG A 131 9.13 -3.68 7.22
N GLN A 132 9.23 -3.50 5.91
CA GLN A 132 10.30 -4.05 5.09
C GLN A 132 11.60 -3.24 5.19
N TYR A 133 11.49 -1.93 5.38
CA TYR A 133 12.57 -0.95 5.48
C TYR A 133 12.38 -0.10 6.76
N PRO A 134 12.58 -0.71 7.95
CA PRO A 134 12.28 -0.06 9.24
C PRO A 134 13.16 1.14 9.58
N ASP A 135 14.28 1.29 8.86
CA ASP A 135 15.27 2.35 9.04
C ASP A 135 14.97 3.58 8.13
N THR A 136 13.78 3.64 7.52
CA THR A 136 13.34 4.78 6.69
C THR A 136 13.23 6.05 7.53
N GLU A 137 13.93 7.11 7.14
CA GLU A 137 14.08 8.33 7.95
C GLU A 137 12.97 9.35 7.71
N ASP A 138 12.55 9.54 6.46
CA ASP A 138 11.67 10.63 6.04
C ASP A 138 10.57 10.18 5.05
N MET A 139 9.61 11.08 4.82
CA MET A 139 8.45 10.85 3.97
C MET A 139 8.81 10.64 2.49
N ASP A 140 9.76 11.40 1.95
CA ASP A 140 10.13 11.32 0.52
C ASP A 140 10.78 9.97 0.22
N THR A 141 11.69 9.53 1.09
CA THR A 141 12.32 8.20 1.03
C THR A 141 11.26 7.10 1.16
N LEU A 142 10.30 7.27 2.08
CA LEU A 142 9.19 6.32 2.26
C LEU A 142 8.35 6.18 0.98
N LEU A 143 7.93 7.30 0.39
CA LEU A 143 7.12 7.31 -0.84
C LEU A 143 7.91 6.74 -2.01
N GLU A 144 9.23 7.01 -2.10
CA GLU A 144 10.09 6.41 -3.11
C GLU A 144 10.09 4.88 -3.01
N ILE A 145 10.26 4.35 -1.80
CA ILE A 145 10.20 2.90 -1.54
C ILE A 145 8.83 2.34 -1.94
N VAL A 146 7.74 2.98 -1.52
CA VAL A 146 6.37 2.57 -1.83
C VAL A 146 6.18 2.43 -3.34
N PHE A 147 6.51 3.46 -4.12
CA PHE A 147 6.28 3.46 -5.55
C PHE A 147 7.27 2.58 -6.31
N GLN A 148 8.57 2.72 -6.09
CA GLN A 148 9.57 2.00 -6.88
C GLN A 148 9.66 0.52 -6.54
N LYS A 149 9.46 0.15 -5.26
CA LYS A 149 9.64 -1.22 -4.78
C LYS A 149 8.32 -1.94 -4.50
N GLY A 150 7.22 -1.22 -4.27
CA GLY A 150 5.89 -1.80 -4.04
C GLY A 150 5.01 -1.75 -5.29
N VAL A 151 4.58 -0.55 -5.67
CA VAL A 151 3.58 -0.33 -6.73
C VAL A 151 4.10 -0.72 -8.10
N MET A 152 5.28 -0.24 -8.51
CA MET A 152 5.83 -0.52 -9.84
C MET A 152 6.09 -2.01 -10.11
N PRO A 153 6.58 -2.81 -9.14
CA PRO A 153 6.65 -4.26 -9.30
C PRO A 153 5.27 -4.94 -9.39
N ALA A 154 4.30 -4.54 -8.56
CA ALA A 154 2.94 -5.10 -8.61
C ALA A 154 2.29 -4.93 -10.01
N MET A 155 2.55 -3.80 -10.67
CA MET A 155 2.12 -3.56 -12.06
C MET A 155 2.69 -4.57 -13.07
N ARG A 156 3.89 -5.11 -12.83
CA ARG A 156 4.54 -6.09 -13.72
C ARG A 156 3.99 -7.49 -13.50
N ASP A 157 3.63 -7.84 -12.27
CA ASP A 157 3.05 -9.13 -11.94
C ASP A 157 1.64 -9.30 -12.52
N GLU A 158 0.83 -8.24 -12.58
CA GLU A 158 -0.43 -8.24 -13.34
C GLU A 158 -0.23 -8.57 -14.83
N LYS A 159 0.84 -8.04 -15.43
CA LYS A 159 1.21 -8.32 -16.83
C LYS A 159 1.53 -9.80 -17.02
N ILE A 160 2.24 -10.41 -16.07
CA ILE A 160 2.59 -11.84 -16.10
C ILE A 160 1.33 -12.69 -15.87
N MET A 161 0.45 -12.31 -14.95
CA MET A 161 -0.82 -13.02 -14.72
C MET A 161 -1.76 -12.94 -15.93
N ARG A 162 -1.90 -11.78 -16.59
CA ARG A 162 -2.70 -11.64 -17.83
C ARG A 162 -2.14 -12.43 -19.01
N GLN A 163 -0.82 -12.51 -19.15
CA GLN A 163 -0.18 -13.34 -20.18
C GLN A 163 -0.36 -14.84 -19.91
N ARG A 164 -0.36 -15.26 -18.63
CA ARG A 164 -0.61 -16.65 -18.21
C ARG A 164 -2.08 -17.07 -18.31
N SER A 165 -3.02 -16.13 -18.19
CA SER A 165 -4.47 -16.39 -18.24
C SER A 165 -5.07 -16.32 -19.65
N GLY A 166 -4.28 -16.05 -20.70
CA GLY A 166 -4.70 -16.19 -22.09
C GLY A 166 -5.81 -15.24 -22.56
N VAL A 167 -6.12 -14.18 -21.80
CA VAL A 167 -7.11 -13.18 -22.21
C VAL A 167 -6.46 -12.24 -23.22
N LYS A 168 -6.75 -12.46 -24.51
CA LYS A 168 -6.36 -11.57 -25.61
C LYS A 168 -7.03 -10.20 -25.42
N SER A 169 -6.22 -9.16 -25.19
CA SER A 169 -6.65 -7.77 -25.32
C SER A 169 -6.90 -7.51 -26.81
N SER A 170 -8.16 -7.29 -27.20
CA SER A 170 -8.46 -6.66 -28.49
C SER A 170 -8.27 -5.15 -28.35
N CYS A 171 -7.75 -4.54 -29.43
CA CYS A 171 -7.39 -3.13 -29.56
C CYS A 171 -8.52 -2.16 -29.22
#